data_AF-A0AB74DYB7-F1
#
_entry.id   AF-A0AB74DYB7-F1
#
_cell.length_a   1.000
_cell.length_b   1.000
_cell.length_c   1.000
_cell.angle_alpha   90.00
_cell.angle_beta   90.00
_cell.angle_gamma   90.00
#
_symmetry.space_group_name_H-M   'P 1'
#
loop_
_entity.id
_entity.type
_entity.pdbx_description
1 polymer ?
#
loop_
_entity_poly.entity_id
_entity_poly.type
_entity_poly.pdbx_seq_one_letter_code
_entity_poly.pdbx_strand_id
1 'polypeptide(L)' 'LTVPYGDRGGVVIEPMLTDQWYVRADVLAKPAVEAVENGDIQFVPKQYENMYFSWMRGIQDWCISRQLWWGPRIPAWYD' A
#
# COMPACT_ATOMS: atom_id res chain seq x y z
N LEU A 1 -16.10 8.48 16.80
CA LEU A 1 -14.72 8.45 16.25
C LEU A 1 -14.04 7.23 16.83
N THR A 2 -13.62 6.29 15.99
CA THR A 2 -12.84 5.12 16.43
C THR A 2 -11.37 5.51 16.50
N VAL A 3 -10.69 5.21 17.59
CA VAL A 3 -9.26 5.51 17.77
C VAL A 3 -8.44 4.46 17.02
N PRO A 4 -7.50 4.86 16.14
CA PRO A 4 -6.63 3.91 15.43
C PRO A 4 -5.52 3.38 16.36
N TYR A 5 -5.19 2.10 16.22
CA TYR A 5 -4.13 1.41 16.97
C TYR A 5 -3.13 0.77 16.02
N GLY A 6 -1.86 0.76 16.42
CA GLY A 6 -0.80 0.08 15.68
C GLY A 6 -1.00 -1.43 15.75
N ASP A 7 -1.05 -2.08 14.58
CA ASP A 7 -1.32 -3.52 14.44
C ASP A 7 -0.43 -4.42 15.32
N ARG A 8 0.88 -4.14 15.40
CA ARG A 8 1.83 -4.96 16.19
C ARG A 8 2.04 -4.51 17.62
N GLY A 9 1.87 -3.21 17.89
CA GLY A 9 2.19 -2.62 19.20
C GLY A 9 0.97 -2.46 20.11
N GLY A 10 -0.25 -2.47 19.56
CA GLY A 10 -1.48 -2.26 20.31
C GLY A 10 -1.61 -0.88 20.96
N VAL A 11 -0.75 0.07 20.59
CA VAL A 11 -0.76 1.46 21.09
C VAL A 11 -1.47 2.38 20.11
N VAL A 12 -2.02 3.48 20.62
CA VAL A 12 -2.70 4.51 19.80
C VAL A 12 -1.73 5.10 18.78
N ILE A 13 -2.18 5.27 17.53
CA ILE A 13 -1.39 5.92 16.48
C ILE A 13 -1.57 7.43 16.56
N GLU A 14 -0.46 8.15 16.54
CA GLU A 14 -0.44 9.61 16.42
C GLU A 14 -0.06 10.03 14.98
N PRO A 15 -0.89 10.82 14.30
CA PRO A 15 -0.55 11.34 12.98
C PRO A 15 0.46 12.49 13.09
N MET A 16 1.56 12.40 12.35
CA MET A 16 2.58 13.45 12.27
C MET A 16 3.05 13.63 10.82
N LEU A 17 3.22 14.88 10.39
CA LEU A 17 3.81 15.20 9.09
C LEU A 17 5.33 15.05 9.18
N THR A 18 5.86 14.19 8.33
CA THR A 18 7.30 13.94 8.19
C THR A 18 7.63 13.66 6.73
N ASP A 19 8.86 13.95 6.33
CA ASP A 19 9.33 13.56 5.00
C ASP A 19 9.56 12.04 4.95
N GLN A 20 8.91 11.38 4.00
CA GLN A 20 8.96 9.92 3.82
C GLN A 20 9.11 9.58 2.34
N TRP A 21 9.55 8.36 2.06
CA TRP A 21 9.64 7.83 0.70
C TRP A 21 8.34 7.15 0.31
N TYR A 22 7.78 7.56 -0.82
CA TYR A 22 6.53 7.04 -1.36
C TYR A 22 6.72 6.45 -2.75
N VAL A 23 5.89 5.47 -3.07
CA VAL A 23 5.72 4.94 -4.42
C VAL A 23 4.37 5.41 -4.95
N ARG A 24 4.37 5.94 -6.19
CA ARG A 24 3.15 6.27 -6.93
C ARG A 24 2.38 4.99 -7.26
N ALA A 25 1.39 4.69 -6.43
CA ALA A 25 0.74 3.39 -6.43
C ALA A 25 -0.27 3.25 -7.58
N ASP A 26 -0.84 4.37 -8.04
CA ASP A 26 -1.77 4.43 -9.17
C ASP A 26 -1.13 3.92 -10.47
N VAL A 27 0.14 4.25 -10.72
CA VAL A 27 0.90 3.79 -11.89
C VAL A 27 1.09 2.28 -11.85
N LEU A 28 1.38 1.73 -10.67
CA LEU A 28 1.57 0.29 -10.48
C LEU A 28 0.24 -0.48 -10.53
N ALA A 29 -0.85 0.15 -10.09
CA ALA A 29 -2.17 -0.47 -10.05
C ALA A 29 -2.76 -0.70 -11.45
N LYS A 30 -2.50 0.20 -12.41
CA LYS A 30 -3.03 0.10 -13.78
C LYS A 30 -2.77 -1.25 -14.46
N PRO A 31 -1.52 -1.70 -14.65
CA PRO A 31 -1.27 -2.98 -15.31
C PRO A 31 -1.82 -4.17 -14.51
N ALA A 32 -1.90 -4.06 -13.18
CA ALA A 32 -2.44 -5.11 -12.34
C ALA A 32 -3.97 -5.24 -12.50
N VAL A 33 -4.68 -4.11 -12.58
CA VAL A 33 -6.12 -4.07 -12.87
C VAL A 33 -6.41 -4.60 -14.28
N GLU A 34 -5.66 -4.14 -15.29
CA GLU A 34 -5.80 -4.59 -16.67
C GLU A 34 -5.63 -6.10 -16.82
N ALA A 35 -4.66 -6.71 -16.13
CA ALA A 35 -4.45 -8.16 -16.16
C ALA A 35 -5.67 -8.95 -15.63
N VAL A 36 -6.39 -8.41 -14.66
CA VAL A 36 -7.61 -9.05 -14.13
C VAL A 36 -8.81 -8.76 -15.05
N GLU A 37 -8.93 -7.55 -15.58
CA GLU A 37 -10.01 -7.17 -16.51
C GLU A 37 -9.94 -7.93 -17.84
N ASN A 38 -8.73 -8.13 -18.39
CA ASN A 38 -8.49 -8.90 -19.60
C ASN A 38 -8.59 -10.41 -19.37
N GLY A 39 -8.58 -10.83 -18.10
CA GLY A 39 -8.67 -12.22 -17.70
C GLY A 39 -7.36 -13.00 -17.75
N ASP A 40 -6.23 -12.32 -17.92
CA ASP A 40 -4.88 -12.91 -17.75
C ASP A 40 -4.69 -13.47 -16.32
N ILE A 41 -5.36 -12.86 -15.35
CA ILE A 41 -5.47 -13.32 -13.96
C ILE A 41 -6.95 -13.59 -13.63
N GLN A 42 -7.22 -14.74 -13.02
CA GLN A 42 -8.56 -15.16 -12.60
C GLN A 42 -8.60 -15.39 -11.10
N PHE A 43 -9.60 -14.84 -10.41
CA PHE A 43 -9.80 -15.10 -8.99
C PHE A 43 -10.67 -16.34 -8.79
N VAL A 44 -10.29 -17.18 -7.82
CA VAL A 44 -11.09 -18.31 -7.36
C VAL A 44 -11.32 -18.20 -5.86
N PRO A 45 -12.58 -18.01 -5.40
CA PRO A 45 -13.80 -17.70 -6.15
C PRO A 45 -13.83 -16.32 -6.83
N LYS A 46 -14.59 -16.21 -7.93
CA LYS A 46 -14.68 -15.00 -8.77
C LYS A 46 -15.14 -13.73 -8.03
N GLN A 47 -15.96 -13.88 -6.99
CA GLN A 47 -16.47 -12.75 -6.19
C GLN A 47 -15.37 -11.86 -5.59
N TYR A 48 -14.15 -12.38 -5.42
CA TYR A 48 -13.02 -11.60 -4.89
C TYR A 48 -12.51 -10.52 -5.86
N GLU A 49 -12.84 -10.60 -7.16
CA GLU A 49 -12.55 -9.53 -8.13
C GLU A 49 -13.14 -8.19 -7.70
N ASN A 50 -14.37 -8.19 -7.16
CA ASN A 50 -15.02 -6.96 -6.71
C ASN A 50 -14.26 -6.29 -5.56
N MET A 51 -13.78 -7.09 -4.60
CA MET A 51 -12.96 -6.59 -3.49
C MET A 51 -11.63 -6.06 -4.02
N TYR A 52 -10.97 -6.81 -4.89
CA TYR A 52 -9.73 -6.41 -5.53
C TYR A 52 -9.87 -5.07 -6.27
N PHE A 53 -10.86 -4.94 -7.16
CA PHE A 53 -11.08 -3.71 -7.92
C PHE A 53 -11.44 -2.52 -7.02
N SER A 54 -12.20 -2.74 -5.94
CA SER A 54 -12.51 -1.70 -4.96
C SER A 54 -11.23 -1.12 -4.33
N TRP A 55 -10.30 -1.99 -3.94
CA TRP A 55 -9.00 -1.56 -3.39
C TRP A 55 -8.11 -0.89 -4.43
N MET A 56 -7.95 -1.53 -5.60
CA MET A 56 -6.98 -1.09 -6.61
C MET A 56 -7.38 0.22 -7.28
N ARG A 57 -8.68 0.44 -7.53
CA ARG A 57 -9.15 1.69 -8.15
C ARG A 57 -9.14 2.88 -7.19
N GLY A 58 -9.13 2.62 -5.87
CA GLY A 58 -9.04 3.63 -4.81
C GLY A 58 -7.66 3.75 -4.16
N ILE A 59 -6.64 3.12 -4.74
CA ILE A 59 -5.32 3.00 -4.11
C ILE A 59 -4.69 4.38 -3.86
N GLN A 60 -4.00 4.51 -2.74
CA GLN A 60 -3.24 5.71 -2.36
C GLN A 60 -1.75 5.41 -2.46
N ASP A 61 -0.93 6.46 -2.59
CA ASP A 61 0.52 6.33 -2.63
C ASP A 61 1.06 5.58 -1.42
N TRP A 62 1.94 4.62 -1.69
CA TRP A 62 2.42 3.70 -0.68
C TRP A 62 3.67 4.25 -0.02
N CYS A 63 3.58 4.57 1.28
CA CYS A 63 4.76 4.87 2.09
C CYS A 63 5.61 3.61 2.24
N ILE A 64 6.85 3.64 1.72
CA ILE A 64 7.79 2.51 1.76
C ILE A 64 8.90 2.67 2.80
N SER A 65 9.17 3.88 3.27
CA SER A 65 10.17 4.11 4.33
C SER A 65 9.63 3.72 5.71
N ARG A 66 10.53 3.27 6.59
CA ARG A 66 10.22 2.90 7.97
C ARG A 66 11.36 3.35 8.88
N GLN A 67 11.02 3.88 10.04
CA GLN A 67 11.98 4.22 11.10
C GLN A 67 12.21 2.98 11.99
N LEU A 68 12.76 1.93 11.38
CA LEU A 68 13.07 0.66 12.03
C LEU A 68 14.56 0.33 11.88
N TRP A 69 15.10 -0.40 12.86
CA TRP A 69 16.48 -0.87 12.83
C TRP A 69 16.69 -2.06 11.89
N TRP A 70 15.64 -2.86 11.69
CA TRP A 70 15.70 -4.08 10.90
C TRP A 70 14.98 -3.92 9.56
N GLY A 71 15.70 -4.25 8.48
CA GLY A 71 15.19 -4.23 7.11
C GLY A 71 16.26 -3.78 6.10
N PRO A 72 15.99 -3.91 4.80
CA PRO A 72 16.84 -3.34 3.76
C PRO A 72 16.95 -1.82 3.91
N ARG A 73 18.16 -1.27 3.82
CA ARG A 73 18.37 0.18 3.82
C ARG A 73 17.99 0.77 2.47
N ILE A 74 17.27 1.89 2.48
CA ILE A 74 16.97 2.65 1.26
C ILE A 74 18.29 3.24 0.73
N PRO A 75 18.65 3.00 -0.55
CA PRO A 75 19.86 3.52 -1.16
C PRO A 75 19.66 4.98 -1.61
N ALA A 76 19.57 5.89 -0.64
CA ALA A 76 19.48 7.33 -0.85
C ALA A 76 20.59 8.02 -0.06
N TRP A 77 21.24 9.00 -0.68
CA TRP A 77 22.31 9.81 -0.08
C TRP A 77 21.94 11.28 -0.24
N TYR A 78 22.29 12.09 0.75
CA TYR A 78 22.11 13.54 0.74
C TYR A 78 23.50 14.20 0.61
N ASP A 79 23.55 15.36 -0.03
CA ASP A 79 24.77 16.18 -0.18
C ASP A 79 25.08 17.00 1.09
#